data_AF-A0A2H0B8K6-F1
#
_entry.id   AF-A0A2H0B8K6-F1
#
_cell.length_a   1.000
_cell.length_b   1.000
_cell.length_c   1.000
_cell.angle_alpha   90.00
_cell.angle_beta   90.00
_cell.angle_gamma   90.00
#
_symmetry.space_group_name_H-M   'P 1'
#
loop_
_entity.id
_entity.type
_entity.pdbx_description
1 polymer ?
#
loop_
_entity_poly.entity_id
_entity_poly.type
_entity_poly.pdbx_seq_one_letter_code
_entity_poly.pdbx_strand_id
1 'polypeptide(L)' 'MEIKKSEINYYLGNYDGEATLWDESGEIYMKGIYEKGMIKHLPVYKNDSIRGNKNIPVF' A
#
# COMPACT_ATOMS: atom_id res chain seq x y z
N MET A 1 -12.70 3.67 9.64
CA MET A 1 -11.91 4.29 8.56
C MET A 1 -12.33 3.59 7.28
N GLU A 2 -12.68 4.35 6.24
CA GLU A 2 -13.18 3.83 4.96
C GLU A 2 -12.15 4.09 3.86
N ILE A 3 -11.93 3.10 3.00
CA ILE A 3 -11.09 3.25 1.81
C ILE A 3 -11.96 3.81 0.69
N LYS A 4 -11.59 4.98 0.17
CA LYS A 4 -12.35 5.67 -0.88
C LYS A 4 -11.82 5.35 -2.28
N LYS A 5 -10.51 5.13 -2.38
CA LYS A 5 -9.82 4.97 -3.66
C LYS A 5 -8.71 3.94 -3.56
N SER A 6 -8.54 3.20 -4.64
CA SER A 6 -7.44 2.25 -4.83
C SER A 6 -6.87 2.37 -6.23
N GLU A 7 -5.57 2.22 -6.36
CA GLU A 7 -4.87 2.08 -7.62
C GLU A 7 -3.99 0.85 -7.50
N ILE A 8 -4.22 -0.11 -8.37
CA ILE A 8 -3.56 -1.41 -8.29
C ILE A 8 -3.22 -1.89 -9.69
N ASN A 9 -1.96 -2.27 -9.86
CA ASN A 9 -1.46 -2.82 -11.11
C ASN A 9 -1.62 -4.35 -11.13
N TYR A 10 -2.05 -4.86 -12.28
CA TYR A 10 -2.23 -6.28 -12.51
C TYR A 10 -1.52 -6.72 -13.79
N TYR A 11 -0.86 -7.86 -13.74
CA TYR A 11 -0.33 -8.56 -14.89
C TYR A 11 -0.87 -9.99 -14.91
N LEU A 12 -1.50 -10.37 -16.02
CA LEU A 12 -2.15 -11.68 -16.17
C LEU A 12 -3.11 -12.04 -15.02
N GLY A 13 -3.85 -11.04 -14.52
CA GLY A 13 -4.81 -11.21 -13.43
C GLY A 13 -4.20 -11.30 -12.03
N ASN A 14 -2.87 -11.19 -11.90
CA ASN A 14 -2.17 -11.19 -10.61
C ASN A 14 -1.69 -9.77 -10.27
N TYR A 15 -1.65 -9.45 -8.98
CA TYR A 15 -1.04 -8.20 -8.51
C TYR A 15 0.43 -8.12 -8.94
N ASP A 16 0.76 -7.13 -9.75
CA ASP A 16 2.09 -6.98 -10.31
C ASP A 16 2.36 -5.49 -10.57
N GLY A 17 3.22 -4.91 -9.76
CA GLY A 17 3.50 -3.48 -9.71
C GLY A 17 3.10 -2.82 -8.38
N GLU A 18 2.98 -1.50 -8.41
CA GLU A 18 2.62 -0.70 -7.24
C GLU A 18 1.11 -0.80 -6.95
N ALA A 19 0.77 -0.89 -5.66
CA ALA A 19 -0.60 -0.79 -5.18
C ALA A 19 -0.68 0.28 -4.09
N THR A 20 -1.59 1.24 -4.26
CA THR A 20 -1.83 2.33 -3.33
C THR A 20 -3.31 2.44 -2.99
N LEU A 21 -3.62 2.56 -1.69
CA LEU A 21 -4.96 2.77 -1.16
C LEU A 21 -5.00 4.12 -0.47
N TRP A 22 -6.08 4.88 -0.71
CA TRP A 22 -6.32 6.16 -0.08
C TRP A 22 -7.61 6.15 0.73
N ASP A 23 -7.58 6.83 1.88
CA ASP A 23 -8.77 7.10 2.67
C ASP A 23 -9.61 8.24 2.08
N GLU A 24 -10.77 8.53 2.67
CA GLU A 24 -11.70 9.56 2.20
C GLU A 24 -11.12 10.98 2.14
N SER A 25 -10.10 11.26 2.96
CA SER A 25 -9.37 12.53 2.99
C SER A 25 -8.34 12.64 1.87
N GLY A 26 -8.17 11.58 1.07
CA GLY A 26 -7.17 11.50 0.01
C GLY A 26 -5.76 11.18 0.52
N GLU A 27 -5.60 10.85 1.80
CA GLU A 27 -4.32 10.44 2.37
C GLU A 27 -4.05 8.96 2.09
N ILE A 28 -2.78 8.60 1.91
CA ILE A 28 -2.38 7.20 1.64
C ILE A 28 -2.58 6.39 2.91
N TYR A 29 -3.46 5.39 2.83
CA TYR A 29 -3.69 4.41 3.88
C TYR A 29 -2.74 3.22 3.76
N MET A 30 -2.49 2.74 2.53
CA MET A 30 -1.59 1.62 2.24
C MET A 30 -0.78 1.90 0.99
N LYS A 31 0.50 1.55 0.99
CA LYS A 31 1.33 1.49 -0.23
C LYS A 31 2.24 0.26 -0.21
N GLY A 32 2.21 -0.55 -1.26
CA GLY A 32 3.05 -1.75 -1.39
C GLY A 32 3.41 -2.06 -2.84
N ILE A 33 4.44 -2.88 -3.05
CA ILE A 33 4.85 -3.35 -4.38
C ILE A 33 4.69 -4.87 -4.42
N TYR A 34 4.02 -5.36 -5.44
CA TYR A 34 3.75 -6.77 -5.68
C TYR A 34 4.43 -7.23 -6.97
N GLU A 35 4.83 -8.49 -7.02
CA GLU A 35 5.34 -9.13 -8.24
C GLU A 35 4.75 -10.54 -8.31
N LYS A 36 4.05 -10.85 -9.39
CA LYS A 36 3.38 -12.14 -9.61
C LYS A 36 2.49 -12.57 -8.44
N GLY A 37 1.79 -11.61 -7.83
CA GLY A 37 0.92 -11.83 -6.68
C GLY A 37 1.64 -11.90 -5.32
N MET A 38 2.97 -11.79 -5.28
CA MET A 38 3.77 -11.83 -4.05
C MET A 38 4.21 -10.42 -3.63
N ILE A 39 4.25 -10.17 -2.32
CA ILE A 39 4.75 -8.90 -1.78
C ILE A 39 6.27 -8.82 -2.02
N LYS A 40 6.69 -7.79 -2.75
CA LYS A 40 8.11 -7.48 -3.01
C LYS A 40 8.63 -6.37 -2.09
N HIS A 41 7.79 -5.39 -1.76
CA HIS A 41 8.04 -4.41 -0.70
C HIS A 41 6.93 -4.45 0.35
N LEU A 42 7.33 -4.44 1.62
CA LEU A 42 6.43 -4.45 2.76
C LEU A 42 5.38 -3.33 2.62
N PRO A 43 4.08 -3.66 2.58
CA PRO A 43 3.04 -2.64 2.53
C PRO A 43 3.11 -1.76 3.79
N VAL A 44 3.24 -0.46 3.60
CA VAL A 44 3.21 0.53 4.68
C VAL A 44 1.76 0.90 4.95
N TYR A 45 1.31 0.73 6.18
CA TYR A 45 -0.05 1.09 6.61
C TYR A 45 -0.01 2.33 7.50
N LYS A 46 -0.83 3.35 7.20
CA LYS A 46 -0.92 4.61 7.95
C LYS A 46 -1.17 4.41 9.45
N ASN A 47 -1.90 3.34 9.81
CA ASN A 47 -2.32 3.11 11.19
C ASN A 47 -1.54 2.01 11.94
N ASP A 48 -0.51 1.41 11.32
CA ASP A 48 0.34 0.42 11.99
C ASP A 48 1.56 1.11 12.62
N SER A 49 1.30 1.86 13.70
CA SER A 49 2.34 2.40 14.58
C SER A 49 2.86 1.38 15.61
N ILE A 50 2.60 0.08 15.45
CA ILE A 50 3.09 -0.97 16.35
C ILE A 50 3.37 -2.26 15.57
N ARG A 51 4.39 -2.22 14.70
CA ARG A 51 5.68 -2.80 15.11
C ARG A 51 6.87 -2.02 14.51
N GLY A 52 7.11 -0.85 15.10
CA GLY A 52 8.46 -0.35 15.34
C GLY A 52 9.40 -0.23 14.14
N ASN A 53 9.08 0.65 13.19
CA ASN A 53 10.12 1.56 12.73
C ASN A 53 9.51 2.89 12.29
N LYS A 54 9.60 3.88 13.18
CA LYS A 54 9.27 5.30 12.95
C LYS A 54 10.20 6.00 11.93
N ASN A 55 10.85 5.22 11.06
CA ASN A 55 11.91 5.66 10.14
C ASN A 55 11.64 5.29 8.68
N ILE A 56 10.38 5.04 8.31
CA ILE A 56 10.02 4.98 6.90
C ILE A 56 9.65 6.41 6.50
N PRO A 57 10.50 7.14 5.77
CA PRO A 57 10.14 8.48 5.30
C PRO A 57 8.88 8.36 4.46
N VAL A 58 7.82 9.04 4.91
CA VAL A 58 6.74 9.50 4.04
C VAL A 58 7.39 10.52 3.10
N PHE A 59 7.60 10.13 1.84
CA PHE A 59 8.10 11.02 0.78
C PHE A 59 7.04 12.05 0.40
#